data_AF-A0AAV5YQ74-F1
#
_entry.id   AF-A0AAV5YQ74-F1
#
_cell.length_a   1.000
_cell.length_b   1.000
_cell.length_c   1.000
_cell.angle_alpha   90.00
_cell.angle_beta   90.00
_cell.angle_gamma   90.00
#
_symmetry.space_group_name_H-M   'P 1'
#
loop_
_entity.id
_entity.type
_entity.pdbx_description
1 polymer ?
#
loop_
_entity_poly.entity_id
_entity_poly.type
_entity_poly.pdbx_seq_one_letter_code
_entity_poly.pdbx_strand_id
1 'polypeptide(L)'
;MDAIRHLPGRARTPLAWALLILSVLSLASPAAVLAQTPPPAATAAPASAPHQGGGEASLKLPDLAQASFMGISGRSLLQWGLLICLAGLAFGLVIYSQLKNLPVHQSMRDISELIYETCKTYLVTQGKFLMILELFIAVIIVFYFGFLQHFEAIKVFIILLFSIVGILGSYSVAWFGIR
;
A
#
# COMPACT_ATOMS: atom_id res chain seq x y z
N MET A 1 3.26 -7.21 -56.93
CA MET A 1 2.42 -6.31 -56.11
C MET A 1 0.93 -6.63 -56.33
N ASP A 2 0.47 -7.88 -56.12
CA ASP A 2 -0.93 -8.26 -56.40
C ASP A 2 -1.39 -9.47 -55.56
N ALA A 3 -1.19 -9.43 -54.24
CA ALA A 3 -1.64 -10.52 -53.35
C ALA A 3 -2.35 -10.01 -52.07
N ILE A 4 -2.94 -8.81 -52.10
CA ILE A 4 -3.71 -8.25 -50.97
C ILE A 4 -5.01 -7.61 -51.49
N ARG A 5 -5.78 -8.31 -52.33
CA ARG A 5 -7.06 -7.79 -52.86
C ARG A 5 -8.29 -8.67 -52.57
N HIS A 6 -8.15 -9.68 -51.72
CA HIS A 6 -9.27 -10.54 -51.30
C HIS A 6 -9.21 -10.89 -49.81
N LEU A 7 -9.27 -9.88 -48.95
CA LEU A 7 -9.86 -10.08 -47.62
C LEU A 7 -11.26 -9.46 -47.64
N PRO A 8 -12.34 -10.27 -47.61
CA PRO A 8 -13.69 -9.74 -47.56
C PRO A 8 -13.83 -8.88 -46.31
N GLY A 9 -14.32 -7.66 -46.50
CA GLY A 9 -14.52 -6.67 -45.45
C GLY A 9 -15.27 -7.27 -44.28
N ARG A 10 -14.56 -7.54 -43.19
CA ARG A 10 -15.18 -7.92 -41.93
C ARG A 10 -15.78 -6.64 -41.35
N ALA A 11 -16.97 -6.29 -41.83
CA ALA A 11 -17.91 -5.45 -41.14
C ALA A 11 -18.21 -6.11 -39.79
N ARG A 12 -17.30 -5.93 -38.82
CA ARG A 12 -17.43 -6.40 -37.44
C ARG A 12 -18.35 -5.43 -36.72
N THR A 13 -19.62 -5.54 -37.08
CA THR A 13 -20.83 -5.28 -36.28
C THR A 13 -20.56 -4.53 -34.96
N PRO A 14 -20.78 -3.20 -34.91
CA PRO A 14 -20.79 -2.45 -33.63
C PRO A 14 -21.82 -3.05 -32.65
N LEU A 15 -22.82 -3.76 -33.18
CA LEU A 15 -23.75 -4.61 -32.45
C LEU A 15 -23.09 -5.72 -31.63
N ALA A 16 -22.01 -6.36 -32.09
CA ALA A 16 -21.35 -7.41 -31.32
C ALA A 16 -20.59 -6.85 -30.09
N TRP A 17 -20.00 -5.66 -30.23
CA TRP A 17 -19.38 -4.95 -29.12
C TRP A 17 -20.42 -4.35 -28.18
N ALA A 18 -21.54 -3.84 -28.71
CA ALA A 18 -22.66 -3.37 -27.91
C ALA A 18 -23.30 -4.51 -27.10
N LEU A 19 -23.44 -5.71 -27.68
CA LEU A 19 -23.96 -6.89 -26.98
C LEU A 19 -22.99 -7.41 -25.91
N LEU A 20 -21.67 -7.30 -26.12
CA LEU A 20 -20.65 -7.63 -25.10
C LEU A 20 -20.62 -6.63 -23.95
N ILE A 21 -20.81 -5.33 -24.23
CA ILE A 21 -20.90 -4.30 -23.18
C ILE A 21 -22.22 -4.45 -22.41
N LEU A 22 -23.32 -4.75 -23.10
CA LEU A 22 -24.63 -4.97 -22.48
C LEU A 22 -24.66 -6.26 -21.64
N SER A 23 -23.96 -7.32 -22.05
CA SER A 23 -23.87 -8.56 -21.27
C SER A 23 -23.03 -8.41 -19.99
N VAL A 24 -21.92 -7.64 -20.05
CA VAL A 24 -21.14 -7.30 -18.85
C VAL A 24 -21.93 -6.41 -17.88
N LEU A 25 -22.79 -5.52 -18.40
CA LEU A 25 -23.66 -4.66 -17.59
C LEU A 25 -24.86 -5.41 -16.99
N SER A 26 -25.34 -6.49 -17.60
CA SER A 26 -26.50 -7.27 -17.09
C SER A 26 -26.12 -8.37 -16.08
N LEU A 27 -24.83 -8.79 -16.01
CA LEU A 27 -24.28 -9.51 -14.86
C LEU A 27 -24.15 -8.62 -13.61
N ALA A 28 -24.25 -7.29 -13.76
CA ALA A 28 -24.42 -6.35 -12.66
C ALA A 28 -25.92 -6.09 -12.40
N SER A 29 -26.70 -7.14 -12.15
CA SER A 29 -28.08 -6.99 -11.63
C SER A 29 -28.09 -6.82 -10.10
N PRO A 30 -29.12 -6.17 -9.54
CA PRO A 30 -29.04 -5.46 -8.26
C PRO A 30 -29.31 -6.39 -7.07
N ALA A 31 -28.25 -6.87 -6.42
CA ALA A 31 -28.36 -7.40 -5.06
C ALA A 31 -28.81 -6.33 -4.03
N ALA A 32 -28.91 -5.06 -4.44
CA ALA A 32 -29.26 -3.94 -3.57
C ALA A 32 -30.78 -3.70 -3.37
N VAL A 33 -31.67 -4.30 -4.18
CA VAL A 33 -33.11 -3.93 -4.16
C VAL A 33 -33.98 -4.84 -3.28
N LEU A 34 -33.55 -6.06 -2.95
CA LEU A 34 -34.33 -6.97 -2.08
C LEU A 34 -34.01 -6.85 -0.58
N ALA A 35 -33.12 -5.93 -0.17
CA ALA A 35 -32.75 -5.73 1.23
C ALA A 35 -33.56 -4.63 1.96
N GLN A 36 -34.50 -3.95 1.28
CA GLN A 36 -35.35 -2.93 1.91
C GLN A 36 -36.72 -3.50 2.28
N THR A 37 -36.74 -4.43 3.23
CA THR A 37 -37.91 -4.59 4.10
C THR A 37 -37.74 -3.61 5.27
N PRO A 38 -38.73 -2.77 5.60
CA PRO A 38 -38.63 -1.89 6.76
C PRO A 38 -38.60 -2.75 8.03
N PRO A 39 -37.57 -2.67 8.89
CA PRO A 39 -37.57 -3.40 10.15
C PRO A 39 -38.67 -2.85 11.07
N PRO A 40 -39.43 -3.71 11.76
CA PRO A 40 -40.36 -3.27 12.80
C PRO A 40 -39.58 -2.60 13.92
N ALA A 41 -40.17 -1.55 14.48
CA ALA A 41 -39.67 -0.71 15.57
C ALA A 41 -38.68 -1.43 16.52
N ALA A 42 -37.40 -1.26 16.24
CA ALA A 42 -36.32 -1.67 17.13
C ALA A 42 -36.10 -0.54 18.14
N THR A 43 -36.20 -0.91 19.41
CA THR A 43 -35.81 -0.13 20.59
C THR A 43 -34.52 0.65 20.32
N ALA A 44 -34.55 1.93 20.70
CA ALA A 44 -33.44 2.86 20.57
C ALA A 44 -32.11 2.20 20.96
N ALA A 45 -31.23 2.02 19.97
CA ALA A 45 -29.85 1.70 20.21
C ALA A 45 -29.26 2.79 21.14
N PRO A 46 -28.47 2.43 22.17
CA PRO A 46 -27.83 3.42 23.00
C PRO A 46 -26.99 4.32 22.09
N ALA A 47 -27.20 5.62 22.23
CA ALA A 47 -26.45 6.65 21.53
C ALA A 47 -24.97 6.29 21.52
N SER A 48 -24.36 6.34 20.34
CA SER A 48 -22.91 6.33 20.20
C SER A 48 -22.33 7.27 21.23
N ALA A 49 -21.46 6.72 22.09
CA ALA A 49 -20.70 7.49 23.05
C ALA A 49 -20.07 8.69 22.34
N PRO A 50 -19.96 9.85 23.01
CA PRO A 50 -19.34 11.02 22.41
C PRO A 50 -17.96 10.61 21.88
N HIS A 51 -17.70 10.89 20.60
CA HIS A 51 -16.34 10.82 20.03
C HIS A 51 -15.47 11.80 20.81
N GLN A 52 -14.93 11.37 21.95
CA GLN A 52 -13.76 12.01 22.55
C GLN A 52 -12.63 11.81 21.55
N GLY A 53 -12.04 12.90 21.06
CA GLY A 53 -10.93 12.90 20.10
C GLY A 53 -9.64 12.30 20.65
N GLY A 54 -9.67 11.01 21.01
CA GLY A 54 -8.51 10.21 21.35
C GLY A 54 -8.14 9.35 20.15
N GLY A 55 -7.31 9.88 19.25
CA GLY A 55 -6.72 9.10 18.16
C GLY A 55 -5.86 7.94 18.69
N GLU A 56 -5.37 7.08 17.80
CA GLU A 56 -4.50 5.94 18.18
C GLU A 56 -3.23 6.38 18.95
N ALA A 57 -2.83 7.63 18.82
CA ALA A 57 -1.75 8.25 19.59
C ALA A 57 -2.04 8.39 21.11
N SER A 58 -3.31 8.40 21.52
CA SER A 58 -3.74 8.51 22.92
C SER A 58 -3.92 7.14 23.59
N LEU A 59 -3.89 6.05 22.81
CA LEU A 59 -4.11 4.70 23.32
C LEU A 59 -2.92 4.27 24.18
N LYS A 60 -3.16 4.06 25.48
CA LYS A 60 -2.14 3.49 26.38
C LYS A 60 -2.01 2.00 26.09
N LEU A 61 -0.95 1.59 25.41
CA LEU A 61 -0.68 0.17 25.18
C LEU A 61 -0.39 -0.52 26.53
N PRO A 62 -1.17 -1.55 26.93
CA PRO A 62 -0.84 -2.39 28.07
C PRO A 62 0.45 -3.16 27.78
N ASP A 63 1.11 -3.67 28.83
CA ASP A 63 2.37 -4.39 28.65
C ASP A 63 2.14 -5.62 27.75
N LEU A 64 2.92 -5.70 26.66
CA LEU A 64 2.88 -6.74 25.64
C LEU A 64 3.17 -8.15 26.19
N ALA A 65 3.67 -8.25 27.43
CA ALA A 65 3.85 -9.52 28.14
C ALA A 65 2.56 -10.05 28.80
N GLN A 66 1.53 -9.22 28.96
CA GLN A 66 0.27 -9.60 29.61
C GLN A 66 -0.61 -10.46 28.71
N ALA A 67 -0.50 -10.30 27.38
CA ALA A 67 -1.16 -11.18 26.42
C ALA A 67 -0.30 -12.44 26.21
N SER A 68 -0.87 -13.60 26.57
CA SER A 68 -0.27 -14.91 26.32
C SER A 68 -1.00 -15.58 25.17
N PHE A 69 -0.25 -16.01 24.16
CA PHE A 69 -0.76 -16.77 23.03
C PHE A 69 -0.16 -18.17 23.09
N MET A 70 -0.99 -19.17 23.34
CA MET A 70 -0.57 -20.58 23.40
C MET A 70 0.56 -20.87 24.43
N GLY A 71 0.59 -20.12 25.54
CA GLY A 71 1.61 -20.28 26.59
C GLY A 71 2.91 -19.49 26.37
N ILE A 72 3.02 -18.75 25.25
CA ILE A 72 4.15 -17.87 24.95
C ILE A 72 3.72 -16.41 25.18
N SER A 73 4.59 -15.62 25.82
CA SER A 73 4.35 -14.19 26.01
C SER A 73 4.37 -13.45 24.67
N GLY A 74 3.46 -12.48 24.49
CA GLY A 74 3.38 -11.68 23.27
C GLY A 74 4.71 -11.00 22.92
N ARG A 75 5.44 -10.48 23.92
CA ARG A 75 6.76 -9.87 23.71
C ARG A 75 7.78 -10.82 23.08
N SER A 76 7.88 -12.06 23.57
CA SER A 76 8.79 -13.06 22.98
C SER A 76 8.39 -13.39 21.56
N LEU A 77 7.08 -13.46 21.28
CA LEU A 77 6.56 -13.72 19.93
C LEU A 77 6.90 -12.58 18.96
N LEU A 78 6.81 -11.31 19.38
CA LEU A 78 7.22 -10.15 18.57
C LEU A 78 8.74 -10.16 18.31
N GLN A 79 9.55 -10.52 19.30
CA GLN A 79 11.01 -10.63 19.13
C GLN A 79 11.39 -11.71 18.12
N TRP A 80 10.72 -12.87 18.17
CA TRP A 80 10.88 -13.92 17.15
C TRP A 80 10.41 -13.45 15.77
N GLY A 81 9.29 -12.72 15.69
CA GLY A 81 8.82 -12.11 14.45
C GLY A 81 9.85 -11.18 13.82
N LEU A 82 10.45 -10.28 14.62
CA LEU A 82 11.51 -9.38 14.15
C LEU A 82 12.74 -10.17 13.66
N LEU A 83 13.11 -11.24 14.35
CA LEU A 83 14.21 -12.12 13.94
C LEU A 83 13.91 -12.77 12.59
N ILE A 84 12.69 -13.28 12.38
CA ILE A 84 12.26 -13.87 11.11
C ILE A 84 12.28 -12.83 9.99
N CYS A 85 11.87 -11.58 10.24
CA CYS A 85 11.97 -10.49 9.26
C CYS A 85 13.42 -10.23 8.85
N LEU A 86 14.35 -10.19 9.80
CA LEU A 86 15.79 -10.01 9.52
C LEU A 86 16.36 -11.19 8.73
N ALA A 87 15.98 -12.42 9.09
CA ALA A 87 16.38 -13.62 8.35
C ALA A 87 15.82 -13.61 6.92
N GLY A 88 14.57 -13.17 6.73
CA GLY A 88 13.95 -12.99 5.42
C GLY A 88 14.69 -11.96 4.56
N LEU A 89 15.12 -10.84 5.15
CA LEU A 89 15.93 -9.83 4.46
C LEU A 89 17.29 -10.41 4.03
N ALA A 90 17.97 -11.14 4.91
CA ALA A 90 19.23 -11.81 4.59
C ALA A 90 19.06 -12.85 3.47
N PHE A 91 18.01 -13.67 3.53
CA PHE A 91 17.67 -14.61 2.49
C PHE A 91 17.40 -13.90 1.14
N GLY A 92 16.65 -12.80 1.15
CA GLY A 92 16.42 -11.98 -0.04
C GLY A 92 17.71 -11.47 -0.68
N LEU A 93 18.68 -11.01 0.12
CA LEU A 93 20.00 -10.58 -0.36
C LEU A 93 20.80 -11.73 -1.00
N VAL A 94 20.71 -12.94 -0.43
CA VAL A 94 21.36 -14.14 -0.99
C VAL A 94 20.77 -14.50 -2.35
N ILE A 95 19.44 -14.50 -2.48
CA ILE A 95 18.77 -14.78 -3.76
C ILE A 95 19.06 -13.69 -4.79
N TYR A 96 19.08 -12.42 -4.39
CA TYR A 96 19.49 -11.30 -5.25
C TYR A 96 20.89 -11.52 -5.84
N SER A 97 21.87 -11.91 -5.02
CA SER A 97 23.23 -12.17 -5.50
C SER A 97 23.30 -13.36 -6.48
N GLN A 98 22.45 -14.36 -6.31
CA GLN A 98 22.38 -15.50 -7.23
C GLN A 98 21.77 -15.09 -8.58
N LEU A 99 20.65 -14.36 -8.56
CA LEU A 99 19.96 -13.86 -9.76
C LEU A 99 20.87 -12.94 -10.58
N LYS A 100 21.62 -12.04 -9.93
CA LYS A 100 22.51 -11.10 -10.62
C LYS A 100 23.66 -11.79 -11.39
N ASN A 101 24.06 -13.00 -10.97
CA ASN A 101 25.18 -13.72 -11.56
C ASN A 101 24.76 -14.65 -12.72
N LEU A 102 23.46 -14.71 -13.06
CA LEU A 102 22.98 -15.55 -14.15
C LEU A 102 23.30 -14.91 -15.52
N PRO A 103 23.68 -15.71 -16.53
CA PRO A 103 23.97 -15.21 -17.86
C PRO A 103 22.68 -14.72 -18.53
N VAL A 104 22.68 -13.47 -19.00
CA VAL A 104 21.57 -12.89 -19.75
C VAL A 104 22.00 -12.56 -21.18
N HIS A 105 21.06 -12.71 -22.12
CA HIS A 105 21.28 -12.37 -23.52
C HIS A 105 21.42 -10.85 -23.71
N GLN A 106 22.30 -10.41 -24.62
CA GLN A 106 22.63 -8.99 -24.81
C GLN A 106 21.40 -8.11 -25.09
N SER A 107 20.52 -8.53 -26.01
CA SER A 107 19.30 -7.76 -26.32
C SER A 107 18.35 -7.61 -25.14
N MET A 108 18.32 -8.58 -24.21
CA MET A 108 17.51 -8.46 -22.99
C MET A 108 18.13 -7.46 -22.01
N ARG A 109 19.47 -7.42 -21.92
CA ARG A 109 20.20 -6.45 -21.11
C ARG A 109 19.95 -5.03 -21.58
N ASP A 110 20.05 -4.78 -22.89
CA ASP A 110 19.90 -3.43 -23.47
C ASP A 110 18.51 -2.85 -23.19
N ILE A 111 17.45 -3.67 -23.32
CA ILE A 111 16.08 -3.24 -23.00
C ILE A 111 15.91 -3.00 -21.49
N SER A 112 16.49 -3.86 -20.65
CA SER A 112 16.42 -3.67 -19.19
C SER A 112 17.12 -2.38 -18.73
N GLU A 113 18.22 -2.00 -19.38
CA GLU A 113 18.96 -0.76 -19.09
C GLU A 113 18.12 0.48 -19.43
N LEU A 114 17.42 0.46 -20.57
CA LEU A 114 16.52 1.55 -20.95
C LEU A 114 15.34 1.70 -19.97
N ILE A 115 14.74 0.58 -19.56
CA ILE A 115 13.67 0.58 -18.55
C ILE A 115 14.21 1.11 -17.21
N TYR A 116 15.39 0.64 -16.79
CA TYR A 116 16.05 1.09 -15.57
C TYR A 116 16.25 2.60 -15.55
N GLU A 117 16.81 3.21 -16.61
CA GLU A 117 17.04 4.65 -16.66
C GLU A 117 15.74 5.46 -16.65
N THR A 118 14.68 4.95 -17.28
CA THR A 118 13.35 5.58 -17.22
C THR A 118 12.76 5.52 -15.81
N CYS A 119 12.75 4.31 -15.20
CA CYS A 119 12.24 4.07 -13.86
C CYS A 119 13.01 4.85 -12.79
N LYS A 120 14.33 4.92 -12.90
CA LYS A 120 15.22 5.69 -12.04
C LYS A 120 14.90 7.17 -12.09
N THR A 121 14.73 7.73 -13.30
CA THR A 121 14.38 9.15 -13.47
C THR A 121 13.03 9.47 -12.84
N TYR A 122 12.04 8.59 -13.06
CA TYR A 122 10.73 8.69 -12.42
C TYR A 122 10.84 8.65 -10.90
N LEU A 123 11.51 7.63 -10.34
CA LEU A 123 11.64 7.46 -8.90
C LEU A 123 12.35 8.65 -8.25
N VAL A 124 13.43 9.17 -8.83
CA VAL A 124 14.12 10.36 -8.30
C VAL A 124 13.22 11.58 -8.31
N THR A 125 12.49 11.82 -9.40
CA THR A 125 11.58 12.97 -9.51
C THR A 125 10.41 12.84 -8.54
N GLN A 126 9.86 11.64 -8.38
CA GLN A 126 8.82 11.35 -7.41
C GLN A 126 9.31 11.46 -5.97
N GLY A 127 10.51 11.00 -5.68
CA GLY A 127 11.14 11.13 -4.37
C GLY A 127 11.25 12.60 -3.96
N LYS A 128 11.61 13.49 -4.90
CA LYS A 128 11.67 14.93 -4.63
C LYS A 128 10.29 15.52 -4.28
N PHE A 129 9.24 15.12 -4.97
CA PHE A 129 7.88 15.55 -4.64
C PHE A 129 7.45 15.02 -3.26
N LEU A 130 7.72 13.76 -2.98
CA LEU A 130 7.37 13.09 -1.75
C LEU A 130 8.11 13.66 -0.53
N MET A 131 9.36 14.09 -0.67
CA MET A 131 10.08 14.81 0.40
C MET A 131 9.48 16.19 0.71
N ILE A 132 8.98 16.89 -0.30
CA ILE A 132 8.28 18.18 -0.10
C ILE A 132 6.95 17.94 0.64
N LEU A 133 6.22 16.89 0.25
CA LEU A 133 4.98 16.50 0.91
C LEU A 133 5.22 16.08 2.37
N GLU A 134 6.26 15.30 2.64
CA GLU A 134 6.64 14.89 3.99
C GLU A 134 6.94 16.10 4.89
N LEU A 135 7.69 17.08 4.36
CA LEU A 135 7.97 18.31 5.11
C LEU A 135 6.68 19.08 5.44
N PHE A 136 5.75 19.16 4.49
CA PHE A 136 4.45 19.81 4.71
C PHE A 136 3.64 19.08 5.79
N ILE A 137 3.59 17.75 5.74
CA ILE A 137 2.89 16.94 6.75
C ILE A 137 3.58 17.07 8.12
N ALA A 138 4.91 17.11 8.17
CA ALA A 138 5.67 17.30 9.41
C ALA A 138 5.31 18.61 10.12
N VAL A 139 5.14 19.72 9.38
CA VAL A 139 4.69 21.01 9.94
C VAL A 139 3.29 20.88 10.55
N ILE A 140 2.37 20.22 9.84
CA ILE A 140 1.00 20.00 10.32
C ILE A 140 0.99 19.12 11.57
N ILE A 141 1.82 18.06 11.62
CA ILE A 141 1.96 17.18 12.78
C ILE A 141 2.41 17.97 14.02
N VAL A 142 3.42 18.83 13.88
CA VAL A 142 3.90 19.68 15.00
C VAL A 142 2.81 20.63 15.48
N PHE A 143 2.10 21.27 14.55
CA PHE A 143 1.01 22.18 14.90
C PHE A 143 -0.15 21.44 15.58
N TYR A 144 -0.60 20.33 15.02
CA TYR A 144 -1.74 19.57 15.54
C TYR A 144 -1.42 18.90 16.89
N PHE A 145 -0.33 18.14 16.97
CA PHE A 145 -0.01 17.36 18.16
C PHE A 145 0.72 18.16 19.24
N GLY A 146 1.57 19.12 18.85
CA GLY A 146 2.29 19.98 19.78
C GLY A 146 1.44 21.13 20.31
N PHE A 147 0.75 21.86 19.42
CA PHE A 147 0.02 23.07 19.81
C PHE A 147 -1.46 22.82 20.13
N LEU A 148 -2.19 22.03 19.33
CA LEU A 148 -3.64 21.79 19.55
C LEU A 148 -3.95 20.70 20.59
N GLN A 149 -3.27 19.56 20.51
CA GLN A 149 -3.47 18.42 21.43
C GLN A 149 -2.60 18.50 22.70
N HIS A 150 -1.69 19.46 22.79
CA HIS A 150 -0.77 19.66 23.93
C HIS A 150 -0.03 18.38 24.36
N PHE A 151 0.38 17.53 23.41
CA PHE A 151 1.19 16.36 23.75
C PHE A 151 2.61 16.75 24.17
N GLU A 152 3.20 15.89 25.00
CA GLU A 152 4.60 16.02 25.42
C GLU A 152 5.54 16.05 24.20
N ALA A 153 6.51 16.98 24.21
CA ALA A 153 7.42 17.20 23.08
C ALA A 153 8.17 15.92 22.64
N ILE A 154 8.49 15.04 23.59
CA ILE A 154 9.13 13.74 23.33
C ILE A 154 8.23 12.85 22.45
N LYS A 155 6.92 12.82 22.69
CA LYS A 155 5.98 12.01 21.88
C LYS A 155 5.86 12.53 20.46
N VAL A 156 5.78 13.85 20.28
CA VAL A 156 5.73 14.48 18.95
C VAL A 156 7.01 14.20 18.17
N PHE A 157 8.16 14.27 18.84
CA PHE A 157 9.45 13.91 18.23
C PHE A 157 9.49 12.45 17.78
N ILE A 158 9.03 11.51 18.61
CA ILE A 158 8.96 10.08 18.26
C ILE A 158 8.06 9.87 17.03
N ILE A 159 6.89 10.52 16.97
CA ILE A 159 5.97 10.43 15.81
C ILE A 159 6.67 10.91 14.53
N LEU A 160 7.33 12.07 14.57
CA LEU A 160 8.08 12.58 13.42
C LEU A 160 9.22 11.66 12.99
N LEU A 161 9.97 11.11 13.96
CA LEU A 161 11.06 10.18 13.68
C LEU A 161 10.53 8.93 12.96
N PHE A 162 9.46 8.31 13.45
CA PHE A 162 8.88 7.13 12.82
C PHE A 162 8.24 7.44 11.46
N SER A 163 7.68 8.64 11.25
CA SER A 163 7.21 9.10 9.94
C SER A 163 8.35 9.13 8.92
N ILE A 164 9.46 9.78 9.28
CA ILE A 164 10.65 9.88 8.43
C ILE A 164 11.26 8.49 8.16
N VAL A 165 11.34 7.62 9.18
CA VAL A 165 11.83 6.25 9.00
C VAL A 165 10.92 5.45 8.08
N GLY A 166 9.59 5.60 8.20
CA GLY A 166 8.62 4.92 7.36
C GLY A 166 8.73 5.32 5.88
N ILE A 167 8.80 6.63 5.62
CA ILE A 167 8.88 7.16 4.25
C ILE A 167 10.23 6.81 3.59
N LEU A 168 11.34 6.95 4.32
CA LEU A 168 12.67 6.56 3.85
C LEU A 168 12.77 5.05 3.64
N GLY A 169 12.14 4.25 4.51
CA GLY A 169 12.07 2.81 4.38
C GLY A 169 11.35 2.37 3.11
N SER A 170 10.17 2.95 2.85
CA SER A 170 9.40 2.69 1.62
C SER A 170 10.18 3.07 0.37
N TYR A 171 10.80 4.25 0.36
CA TYR A 171 11.64 4.71 -0.75
C TYR A 171 12.85 3.79 -0.99
N SER A 172 13.48 3.32 0.09
CA SER A 172 14.63 2.40 0.01
C SER A 172 14.26 1.04 -0.58
N VAL A 173 13.10 0.48 -0.20
CA VAL A 173 12.60 -0.78 -0.76
C VAL A 173 12.22 -0.60 -2.23
N ALA A 174 11.60 0.52 -2.61
CA ALA A 174 11.30 0.82 -4.01
C ALA A 174 12.57 0.95 -4.87
N TRP A 175 13.60 1.61 -4.34
CA TRP A 175 14.91 1.70 -5.00
C TRP A 175 15.57 0.34 -5.19
N PHE A 176 15.53 -0.50 -4.15
CA PHE A 176 16.02 -1.88 -4.23
C PHE A 176 15.25 -2.69 -5.27
N GLY A 177 13.94 -2.57 -5.34
CA GLY A 177 13.11 -3.36 -6.27
C GLY A 177 13.31 -3.06 -7.76
N ILE A 178 13.87 -1.90 -8.11
CA ILE A 178 14.16 -1.54 -9.51
C ILE A 178 15.53 -2.08 -9.97
N ARG A 179 16.38 -2.55 -9.04
CA ARG A 179 17.75 -2.99 -9.31
C ARG A 179 17.95 -4.49 -9.11
#